data_AF-A0A2A4GVM8-F1
#
_entry.id   AF-A0A2A4GVM8-F1
#
_cell.length_a   1.000
_cell.length_b   1.000
_cell.length_c   1.000
_cell.angle_alpha   90.00
_cell.angle_beta   90.00
_cell.angle_gamma   90.00
#
_symmetry.space_group_name_H-M   'P 1'
#
loop_
_entity.id
_entity.type
_entity.pdbx_description
1 polymer ?
#
loop_
_entity_poly.entity_id
_entity_poly.type
_entity_poly.pdbx_seq_one_letter_code
_entity_poly.pdbx_strand_id
1 'polypeptide(L)'
;MDIIIVYGPLQSVEPTRTTELMATRLMTNRMLRNQEEMVQAIERTYSKLSDDYKKVIYLKYWAPQKYKMEHIADECHMHRNTAGKIRKNFVKAVALEVGMK
;
A
#
# COMPACT_ATOMS: atom_id res chain seq x y z
N MET A 1 -68.84 -10.29 -13.59
CA MET A 1 -67.62 -10.91 -14.14
C MET A 1 -66.52 -9.88 -13.98
N ASP A 2 -65.91 -9.88 -12.80
CA ASP A 2 -64.94 -8.86 -12.42
C ASP A 2 -63.57 -9.28 -12.94
N ILE A 3 -63.02 -8.46 -13.83
CA ILE A 3 -61.68 -8.62 -14.39
C ILE A 3 -60.69 -8.19 -13.30
N ILE A 4 -60.06 -9.17 -12.66
CA ILE A 4 -59.00 -8.93 -11.69
C ILE A 4 -57.72 -8.60 -12.48
N ILE A 5 -57.42 -7.31 -12.62
CA ILE A 5 -56.13 -6.85 -13.13
C ILE A 5 -55.09 -7.11 -12.04
N VAL A 6 -54.30 -8.17 -12.22
CA VAL A 6 -53.14 -8.48 -11.38
C VAL A 6 -52.04 -7.46 -11.72
N TYR A 7 -51.92 -6.41 -10.91
CA TYR A 7 -50.71 -5.58 -10.89
C TYR A 7 -49.59 -6.38 -10.24
N GLY A 8 -48.88 -7.18 -11.04
CA GLY A 8 -47.58 -7.71 -10.65
C GLY A 8 -46.61 -6.54 -10.43
N PRO A 9 -45.69 -6.61 -9.45
CA PRO A 9 -44.73 -5.54 -9.24
C PRO A 9 -43.83 -5.44 -10.48
N LEU A 10 -43.87 -4.29 -11.17
CA LEU A 10 -42.80 -3.87 -12.09
C LEU A 10 -41.58 -3.48 -11.25
N GLN A 11 -40.96 -4.44 -10.58
CA GLN A 11 -39.63 -4.25 -10.00
C GLN A 11 -38.63 -4.43 -11.13
N SER A 12 -38.20 -3.33 -11.75
CA SER A 12 -36.94 -3.32 -12.47
C SER A 12 -35.83 -3.58 -11.46
N VAL A 13 -35.41 -4.84 -11.29
CA VAL A 13 -34.36 -5.23 -10.34
C VAL A 13 -32.95 -4.86 -10.83
N GLU A 14 -32.80 -4.21 -12.00
CA GLU A 14 -31.49 -3.94 -12.61
C GLU A 14 -30.98 -2.47 -12.61
N PRO A 15 -31.01 -1.75 -11.48
CA PRO A 15 -30.02 -0.68 -11.26
C PRO A 15 -28.98 -1.05 -10.18
N THR A 16 -29.35 -1.86 -9.20
CA THR A 16 -28.54 -2.10 -7.99
C THR A 16 -27.32 -2.96 -8.31
N ARG A 17 -27.50 -4.06 -9.05
CA ARG A 17 -26.40 -4.98 -9.40
C ARG A 17 -25.34 -4.30 -10.29
N THR A 18 -25.75 -3.45 -11.24
CA THR A 18 -24.83 -2.71 -12.11
C THR A 18 -24.10 -1.61 -11.35
N THR A 19 -24.78 -0.90 -10.44
CA THR A 19 -24.18 0.15 -9.60
C THR A 19 -23.23 -0.45 -8.57
N GLU A 20 -23.59 -1.57 -7.95
CA GLU A 20 -22.73 -2.33 -7.04
C GLU A 20 -21.48 -2.84 -7.76
N LEU A 21 -21.62 -3.44 -8.95
CA LEU A 21 -20.48 -3.89 -9.75
C LEU A 21 -19.58 -2.72 -10.16
N MET A 22 -20.15 -1.59 -10.56
CA MET A 22 -19.36 -0.38 -10.85
C MET A 22 -18.68 0.18 -9.61
N ALA A 23 -19.36 0.22 -8.46
CA ALA A 23 -18.79 0.68 -7.20
C ALA A 23 -17.65 -0.24 -6.75
N THR A 24 -17.81 -1.56 -6.82
CA THR A 24 -16.75 -2.54 -6.57
C THR A 24 -15.59 -2.34 -7.53
N ARG A 25 -15.84 -2.19 -8.83
CA ARG A 25 -14.79 -1.96 -9.83
C ARG A 25 -14.03 -0.65 -9.57
N LEU A 26 -14.73 0.43 -9.21
CA LEU A 26 -14.14 1.71 -8.85
C LEU A 26 -13.31 1.62 -7.56
N MET A 27 -13.82 0.92 -6.53
CA MET A 27 -13.09 0.68 -5.29
C MET A 27 -11.83 -0.14 -5.53
N THR A 28 -11.92 -1.24 -6.30
CA THR A 28 -10.77 -2.06 -6.67
C THR A 28 -9.77 -1.26 -7.50
N ASN A 29 -10.21 -0.48 -8.49
CA ASN A 29 -9.32 0.35 -9.29
C ASN A 29 -8.60 1.41 -8.44
N ARG A 30 -9.30 2.04 -7.50
CA ARG A 30 -8.70 3.00 -6.57
C ARG A 30 -7.72 2.32 -5.61
N MET A 31 -8.06 1.15 -5.10
CA MET A 31 -7.17 0.37 -4.22
C MET A 31 -5.90 -0.05 -4.94
N LEU A 32 -6.01 -0.55 -6.17
CA LEU A 32 -4.87 -0.89 -7.02
C LEU A 32 -4.00 0.34 -7.27
N ARG A 33 -4.59 1.46 -7.65
CA ARG A 33 -3.83 2.69 -7.89
C ARG A 33 -3.12 3.20 -6.63
N ASN A 34 -3.79 3.16 -5.49
CA ASN A 34 -3.18 3.54 -4.21
C ASN A 34 -1.99 2.60 -3.86
N GLN A 35 -2.11 1.30 -4.14
CA GLN A 35 -1.01 0.34 -3.93
C GLN A 35 0.15 0.60 -4.88
N GLU A 36 -0.14 0.88 -6.16
CA GLU A 36 0.88 1.24 -7.15
C GLU A 36 1.61 2.55 -6.78
N GLU A 37 0.87 3.58 -6.36
CA GLU A 37 1.43 4.85 -5.89
C GLU A 37 2.36 4.63 -4.67
N MET A 38 1.95 3.79 -3.71
CA MET A 38 2.77 3.41 -2.57
C MET A 38 4.05 2.67 -2.98
N VAL A 39 3.95 1.69 -3.88
CA VAL A 39 5.12 0.93 -4.36
C VAL A 39 6.08 1.85 -5.09
N GLN A 40 5.58 2.70 -5.98
CA GLN A 40 6.40 3.69 -6.69
C GLN A 40 7.09 4.67 -5.73
N ALA A 41 6.39 5.13 -4.69
CA ALA A 41 6.98 6.01 -3.69
C ALA A 41 8.12 5.31 -2.92
N ILE A 42 7.94 4.03 -2.56
CA ILE A 42 8.96 3.21 -1.93
C ILE A 42 10.16 3.04 -2.86
N GLU A 43 9.96 2.67 -4.12
CA GLU A 43 11.03 2.46 -5.10
C GLU A 43 11.82 3.74 -5.39
N ARG A 44 11.14 4.88 -5.58
CA ARG A 44 11.79 6.18 -5.78
C ARG A 44 12.63 6.58 -4.56
N THR A 45 12.07 6.40 -3.36
CA THR A 45 12.79 6.72 -2.12
C THR A 45 13.99 5.80 -1.95
N TYR A 46 13.84 4.51 -2.19
CA TYR A 46 14.90 3.52 -2.07
C TYR A 46 16.02 3.76 -3.09
N SER A 47 15.67 4.10 -4.32
CA SER A 47 16.65 4.36 -5.40
C SER A 47 17.56 5.54 -5.10
N LYS A 48 17.05 6.57 -4.39
CA LYS A 48 17.78 7.78 -3.97
C LYS A 48 18.74 7.54 -2.79
N LEU A 49 18.64 6.41 -2.08
CA LEU A 49 19.52 6.10 -0.94
C LEU A 49 20.93 5.69 -1.41
N SER A 50 21.93 5.94 -0.56
CA SER A 50 23.27 5.34 -0.70
C SER A 50 23.24 3.83 -0.50
N ASP A 51 24.22 3.11 -1.03
CA ASP A 51 24.25 1.64 -0.98
C ASP A 51 24.27 1.08 0.45
N ASP A 52 24.95 1.74 1.38
CA ASP A 52 24.93 1.37 2.80
C ASP A 52 23.52 1.49 3.39
N TYR A 53 22.79 2.55 3.02
CA TYR A 53 21.45 2.80 3.53
C TYR A 53 20.45 1.82 2.90
N LYS A 54 20.64 1.50 1.61
CA LYS A 54 19.90 0.44 0.91
C LYS A 54 20.09 -0.89 1.61
N LYS A 55 21.33 -1.26 1.97
CA LYS A 55 21.64 -2.51 2.69
C LYS A 55 20.89 -2.59 4.02
N VAL A 56 20.86 -1.51 4.81
CA VAL A 56 20.10 -1.45 6.08
C VAL A 56 18.61 -1.70 5.87
N ILE A 57 18.01 -1.05 4.86
CA ILE A 57 16.58 -1.19 4.58
C ILE A 57 16.27 -2.58 4.01
N TYR A 58 17.10 -3.10 3.12
CA TYR A 58 16.98 -4.45 2.56
C TYR A 58 17.03 -5.51 3.65
N LEU A 59 18.06 -5.47 4.51
CA LEU A 59 18.21 -6.39 5.64
C LEU A 59 17.03 -6.31 6.62
N LYS A 60 16.35 -5.16 6.69
CA LYS A 60 15.22 -4.99 7.59
C LYS A 60 13.90 -5.52 7.04
N TYR A 61 13.61 -5.27 5.76
CA TYR A 61 12.27 -5.47 5.18
C TYR A 61 12.21 -6.54 4.11
N TRP A 62 13.30 -6.76 3.37
CA TRP A 62 13.34 -7.70 2.24
C TRP A 62 14.18 -8.95 2.51
N ALA A 63 14.97 -8.98 3.58
CA ALA A 63 15.71 -10.18 3.94
C ALA A 63 14.78 -11.35 4.32
N PRO A 64 15.18 -12.59 4.00
CA PRO A 64 14.40 -13.78 4.35
C PRO A 64 14.31 -13.99 5.87
N GLN A 65 15.35 -13.55 6.60
CA GLN A 65 15.40 -13.61 8.07
C GLN A 65 15.06 -12.25 8.68
N LYS A 66 14.31 -12.25 9.79
CA LYS A 66 14.03 -11.03 10.56
C LYS A 66 15.22 -10.65 11.44
N TYR A 67 16.11 -9.82 10.92
CA TYR A 67 17.25 -9.33 11.70
C TYR A 67 16.85 -8.31 12.77
N LYS A 68 17.50 -8.41 13.94
CA LYS A 68 17.48 -7.35 14.96
C LYS A 68 18.31 -6.16 14.46
N MET A 69 17.97 -4.97 14.93
CA MET A 69 18.70 -3.75 14.53
C MET A 69 20.19 -3.79 14.90
N GLU A 70 20.56 -4.51 15.95
CA GLU A 70 21.97 -4.75 16.33
C GLU A 70 22.71 -5.50 15.23
N HIS A 71 22.20 -6.67 14.81
CA HIS A 71 22.79 -7.44 13.72
C HIS A 71 22.88 -6.67 12.40
N ILE A 72 21.87 -5.85 12.07
CA ILE A 72 21.89 -5.01 10.86
C ILE A 72 22.99 -3.94 10.95
N ALA A 73 23.18 -3.36 12.14
CA ALA A 73 24.24 -2.39 12.40
C ALA A 73 25.62 -3.03 12.25
N ASP A 74 25.80 -4.24 12.79
CA ASP A 74 27.05 -5.00 12.68
C ASP A 74 27.37 -5.35 11.22
N GLU A 75 26.38 -5.86 10.48
CA GLU A 75 26.45 -6.19 9.04
C GLU A 75 26.77 -4.98 8.14
N CYS A 76 26.33 -3.79 8.55
CA CYS A 76 26.56 -2.55 7.80
C CYS A 76 27.67 -1.69 8.41
N HIS A 77 28.48 -2.26 9.33
CA HIS A 77 29.59 -1.58 10.01
C HIS A 77 29.24 -0.19 10.57
N MET A 78 28.02 -0.04 11.11
CA MET A 78 27.52 1.24 11.61
C MET A 78 26.97 1.11 13.01
N HIS A 79 26.95 2.22 13.75
CA HIS A 79 26.36 2.21 15.09
C HIS A 79 24.85 1.93 15.05
N ARG A 80 24.34 1.17 16.03
CA ARG A 80 22.91 0.81 16.18
C ARG A 80 21.97 2.02 16.05
N ASN A 81 22.35 3.16 16.62
CA ASN A 81 21.57 4.40 16.53
C ASN A 81 21.49 4.93 15.10
N THR A 82 22.57 4.82 14.33
CA THR A 82 22.65 5.25 12.93
C THR A 82 21.73 4.38 12.07
N ALA A 83 21.82 3.05 12.20
CA ALA A 83 20.91 2.13 11.52
C ALA A 83 19.43 2.41 11.86
N GLY A 84 19.15 2.69 13.13
CA GLY A 84 17.82 3.08 13.60
C GLY A 84 17.33 4.40 12.99
N LYS A 85 18.22 5.39 12.87
CA LYS A 85 17.92 6.70 12.27
C LYS A 85 17.67 6.57 10.77
N ILE A 86 18.48 5.79 10.05
CA ILE A 86 18.30 5.50 8.62
C ILE A 86 16.91 4.91 8.38
N ARG A 87 16.53 3.87 9.13
CA ARG A 87 15.20 3.27 9.03
C ARG A 87 14.07 4.28 9.27
N LYS A 88 14.16 5.07 10.33
CA LYS A 88 13.15 6.09 10.66
C LYS A 88 13.06 7.15 9.55
N ASN A 89 14.19 7.61 9.04
CA ASN A 89 14.25 8.60 7.97
C ASN A 89 13.69 8.06 6.66
N PHE A 90 13.95 6.79 6.34
CA PHE A 90 13.38 6.13 5.16
C PHE A 90 11.86 6.09 5.22
N VAL A 91 11.28 5.61 6.33
CA VAL A 91 9.82 5.55 6.49
C VAL A 91 9.19 6.94 6.41
N LYS A 92 9.83 7.96 7.02
CA LYS A 92 9.38 9.36 6.90
C LYS A 92 9.46 9.88 5.46
N ALA A 93 10.55 9.58 4.75
CA ALA A 93 10.72 10.00 3.36
C ALA A 93 9.66 9.37 2.44
N VAL A 94 9.38 8.08 2.62
CA VAL A 94 8.28 7.41 1.92
C VAL A 94 6.96 8.10 2.24
N ALA A 95 6.63 8.33 3.52
CA ALA A 95 5.39 8.99 3.92
C ALA A 95 5.21 10.39 3.28
N LEU A 96 6.29 11.17 3.21
CA LEU A 96 6.30 12.47 2.54
C LEU A 96 6.07 12.35 1.03
N GLU A 97 6.67 11.34 0.38
CA GLU A 97 6.51 11.11 -1.07
C GLU A 97 5.06 10.72 -1.42
N VAL A 98 4.37 9.96 -0.57
CA VAL A 98 2.95 9.62 -0.77
C VAL A 98 1.98 10.71 -0.31
N GLY A 99 2.49 11.85 0.17
CA GLY A 99 1.65 12.98 0.62
C GLY A 99 0.93 12.76 1.95
N MET A 100 1.36 11.77 2.75
CA MET A 100 0.86 11.59 4.12
C MET A 100 1.57 12.58 5.05
N LYS A 101 0.84 13.61 5.50
CA LYS A 101 1.30 14.66 6.42
C LYS A 101 0.80 14.43 7.83
#